data_AF-A0A066YLW0-F1
#
_entry.id   AF-A0A066YLW0-F1
#
_cell.length_a   1.000
_cell.length_b   1.000
_cell.length_c   1.000
_cell.angle_alpha   90.00
_cell.angle_beta   90.00
_cell.angle_gamma   90.00
#
_symmetry.space_group_name_H-M   'P 1'
#
loop_
_entity.id
_entity.type
_entity.pdbx_description
1 polymer ?
#
loop_
_entity_poly.entity_id
_entity_poly.type
_entity_poly.pdbx_seq_one_letter_code
_entity_poly.pdbx_strand_id
1 'polypeptide(L)' 'MSEEQWTGEPEVDEVLARLGEADGVGTGERVEVYEDVHARLAATLAALDRE' A
#
# COMPACT_ATOMS: atom_id res chain seq x y z
N MET A 1 12.16 6.98 -19.11
CA MET A 1 11.99 5.53 -18.89
C MET A 1 12.52 5.26 -17.50
N SER A 2 11.70 5.44 -16.47
CA SER A 2 12.14 5.09 -15.11
C SER A 2 11.84 3.62 -14.94
N GLU A 3 12.88 2.82 -14.82
CA GLU A 3 12.82 1.37 -14.59
C GLU A 3 11.97 1.09 -13.34
N GLU A 4 10.92 0.26 -13.49
CA GLU A 4 10.16 -0.31 -12.38
C GLU A 4 11.14 -0.88 -11.35
N GLN A 5 11.28 -0.20 -10.21
CA GLN A 5 11.99 -0.72 -9.04
C GLN A 5 11.11 -1.80 -8.41
N TRP A 6 11.26 -3.03 -8.90
CA TRP A 6 10.78 -4.21 -8.18
C TRP A 6 11.67 -4.41 -6.95
N THR A 7 11.02 -4.59 -5.82
CA THR A 7 11.65 -4.75 -4.52
C THR A 7 12.39 -6.09 -4.40
N GLY A 8 12.09 -7.03 -5.30
CA GLY A 8 12.64 -8.39 -5.31
C GLY A 8 11.83 -9.36 -4.44
N GLU A 9 10.83 -8.85 -3.72
CA GLU A 9 9.90 -9.63 -2.92
C GLU A 9 8.57 -9.77 -3.68
N PRO A 10 8.18 -10.97 -4.10
CA PRO A 10 7.05 -11.17 -5.02
C PRO A 10 5.72 -10.67 -4.44
N GLU A 11 5.53 -10.77 -3.13
CA GLU A 11 4.33 -10.29 -2.44
C GLU A 11 4.25 -8.76 -2.41
N VAL A 12 5.39 -8.09 -2.26
CA VAL A 12 5.48 -6.62 -2.25
C VAL A 12 5.29 -6.08 -3.66
N ASP A 13 5.87 -6.76 -4.66
CA ASP A 13 5.74 -6.38 -6.05
C ASP A 13 4.30 -6.57 -6.57
N GLU A 14 3.57 -7.59 -6.11
CA GLU A 14 2.15 -7.78 -6.41
C GLU A 14 1.28 -6.64 -5.85
N VAL A 15 1.56 -6.21 -4.63
CA VAL A 15 0.86 -5.09 -3.99
C VAL A 15 1.18 -3.76 -4.68
N LEU A 16 2.44 -3.53 -5.05
CA LEU A 16 2.86 -2.33 -5.78
C LEU A 16 2.25 -2.27 -7.19
N ALA A 17 2.17 -3.40 -7.89
CA ALA A 17 1.48 -3.48 -9.18
C ALA A 17 0.00 -3.10 -9.05
N ARG A 18 -0.70 -3.67 -8.05
CA ARG A 18 -2.09 -3.34 -7.76
C ARG A 18 -2.30 -1.88 -7.35
N LEU A 19 -1.33 -1.29 -6.65
CA LEU A 19 -1.35 0.11 -6.27
C LEU A 19 -1.14 1.03 -7.49
N GLY A 20 -0.24 0.66 -8.40
CA GLY A 20 -0.05 1.36 -9.68
C GLY A 20 -1.27 1.28 -10.59
N GLU A 21 -2.00 0.17 -10.59
CA GLU A 21 -3.30 0.05 -11.29
C GLU A 21 -4.38 0.97 -10.70
N ALA A 22 -4.29 1.29 -9.41
CA ALA A 22 -5.17 2.26 -8.75
C ALA A 22 -4.72 3.72 -8.91
N ASP A 23 -3.47 3.96 -9.35
CA ASP A 23 -2.90 5.28 -9.58
C ASP A 23 -3.42 5.85 -10.91
N GLY A 24 -4.63 6.40 -10.85
CA GLY A 24 -5.40 6.89 -12.00
C GLY A 24 -6.86 7.16 -11.66
N VAL A 25 -7.35 6.67 -10.52
CA VAL A 25 -8.68 6.97 -9.99
C VAL A 25 -8.64 8.32 -9.26
N GLY A 26 -9.43 9.27 -9.77
CA GLY A 26 -9.43 10.67 -9.36
C GLY A 26 -9.68 10.93 -7.88
N THR A 27 -9.06 12.00 -7.39
CA THR A 27 -9.13 12.61 -6.06
C THR A 27 -10.53 13.12 -5.68
N GLY A 28 -11.51 12.22 -5.56
CA GLY A 28 -12.86 12.52 -5.03
C GLY A 28 -13.24 11.69 -3.80
N GLU A 29 -12.68 10.49 -3.65
CA GLU A 29 -13.10 9.49 -2.65
C GLU A 29 -11.87 8.96 -1.90
N ARG A 30 -11.08 9.86 -1.30
CA ARG A 30 -9.74 9.55 -0.75
C ARG A 30 -9.64 9.64 0.77
N VAL A 31 -10.74 9.82 1.51
CA VAL A 31 -10.69 9.97 2.98
C VAL A 31 -10.94 8.64 3.70
N GLU A 32 -12.04 7.94 3.41
CA GLU A 32 -12.35 6.65 4.08
C GLU A 32 -11.29 5.59 3.81
N VAL A 33 -10.73 5.56 2.59
CA VAL A 33 -9.64 4.66 2.22
C VAL A 33 -8.34 4.99 2.96
N TYR A 34 -8.05 6.28 3.20
CA TYR A 34 -6.84 6.67 3.93
C TYR A 34 -6.92 6.28 5.42
N GLU A 35 -8.08 6.45 6.05
CA GLU A 35 -8.27 6.12 7.46
C GLU A 35 -8.24 4.62 7.71
N ASP A 36 -8.87 3.81 6.83
CA ASP A 36 -8.84 2.34 6.94
C ASP A 36 -7.41 1.79 6.78
N VAL A 37 -6.67 2.30 5.80
CA VAL A 37 -5.28 1.93 5.57
C VAL A 37 -4.40 2.32 6.76
N HIS A 38 -4.57 3.51 7.33
CA HIS A 38 -3.81 3.94 8.49
C HIS A 38 -4.08 3.06 9.72
N ALA A 39 -5.35 2.74 9.97
CA ALA A 39 -5.75 1.91 11.10
C ALA A 39 -5.17 0.49 10.99
N ARG A 40 -5.25 -0.09 9.79
CA ARG A 40 -4.78 -1.45 9.53
C ARG A 40 -3.26 -1.55 9.57
N LEU A 41 -2.55 -0.55 9.05
CA LEU A 41 -1.09 -0.49 9.15
C LEU A 41 -0.62 -0.34 10.60
N ALA A 42 -1.26 0.53 11.38
CA ALA A 42 -0.94 0.72 12.79
C ALA A 42 -1.16 -0.54 13.63
N ALA A 43 -2.24 -1.29 13.36
CA ALA A 43 -2.53 -2.55 14.05
C ALA A 43 -1.46 -3.62 13.78
N THR A 44 -1.02 -3.75 12.53
CA THR A 44 0.03 -4.71 12.14
C THR A 44 1.37 -4.38 12.78
N LEU A 45 1.77 -3.10 12.76
CA LEU A 45 3.03 -2.67 13.37
C LEU A 45 3.02 -2.87 14.90
N ALA A 46 1.89 -2.60 15.56
CA ALA A 46 1.75 -2.86 17.00
C ALA A 46 1.73 -4.36 17.35
N ALA A 47 1.36 -5.24 16.42
CA ALA A 47 1.46 -6.68 16.62
C ALA A 47 2.92 -7.15 16.56
N LEU A 48 3.68 -6.64 15.58
CA LEU A 48 5.10 -6.95 15.40
C LEU A 48 5.99 -6.38 16.51
N ASP A 49 5.66 -5.21 17.06
CA ASP A 49 6.38 -4.60 18.19
C ASP A 49 6.24 -5.39 19.51
N ARG A 50 5.27 -6.32 19.58
CA ARG A 50 4.99 -7.14 20.75
C ARG A 50 5.61 -8.55 20.68
N GLU A 51 6.34 -8.88 19.60
CA GLU A 51 7.21 -10.06 19.47
C GLU A 51 8.65 -9.75 19.91
#